data_AF-A0A2D4EJC6-F1
#
_entry.id   AF-A0A2D4EJC6-F1
#
_cell.length_a   1.000
_cell.length_b   1.000
_cell.length_c   1.000
_cell.angle_alpha   90.00
_cell.angle_beta   90.00
_cell.angle_gamma   90.00
#
_symmetry.space_group_name_H-M   'P 1'
#
loop_
_entity.id
_entity.type
_entity.pdbx_description
1 polymer ?
#
loop_
_entity_poly.entity_id
_entity_poly.type
_entity_poly.pdbx_seq_one_letter_code
_entity_poly.pdbx_strand_id
1 'polypeptide(L)'
;RSAQQWGGSSSQAFPVDPLGPVPASQSLPDRLFFFFFCSWGNQRTGPSTLPSMKLPGSSCLFFLLLWLMVPPKTGAQASCSSRCGDSSAACSCRATCEKLGSCCPDYWSFCVKVSPSSGTLLGGRDVALLNVTFETGLPVTCRFAGTTETQGYVGPDGRLHCISPLLYELGLVSLEVSVDGGKTFPWSASWSSVHHNKVPPAEKSTLVNETKWQYYGTPGTGGPLTLTWNPDGLPSGHVHLEVWGYDEKGKPYSDNWTAEWKYLYSLQRNYPNTGQFSFLPVPSARFGGWEMGALRISANGSSEGQP
;
A
#
# COMPACT_ATOMS: atom_id res chain seq x y z
N ARG A 1 -26.68 11.59 -8.38
CA ARG A 1 -26.54 12.71 -7.41
C ARG A 1 -25.21 13.36 -7.72
N SER A 2 -25.29 14.63 -8.13
CA SER A 2 -24.23 15.58 -8.50
C SER A 2 -23.01 15.52 -7.56
N ALA A 3 -21.78 15.85 -7.97
CA ALA A 3 -21.42 17.00 -8.80
C ALA A 3 -20.03 16.89 -9.47
N GLN A 4 -19.97 17.54 -10.64
CA GLN A 4 -18.94 18.41 -11.22
C GLN A 4 -17.48 17.95 -11.37
N GLN A 5 -17.17 17.72 -12.65
CA GLN A 5 -15.88 17.53 -13.29
C GLN A 5 -15.45 18.88 -13.88
N TRP A 6 -14.24 19.36 -13.57
CA TRP A 6 -13.68 20.56 -14.19
C TRP A 6 -12.25 20.29 -14.66
N GLY A 7 -12.04 20.45 -15.97
CA GLY A 7 -10.76 20.26 -16.63
C GLY A 7 -9.89 21.52 -16.69
N GLY A 8 -8.59 21.30 -16.88
CA GLY A 8 -7.59 22.31 -17.16
C GLY A 8 -6.29 21.62 -17.57
N SER A 9 -5.71 22.02 -18.69
CA SER A 9 -4.48 21.47 -19.25
C SER A 9 -3.25 22.26 -18.76
N SER A 10 -2.39 21.65 -17.94
CA SER A 10 -0.96 21.96 -17.90
C SER A 10 -0.20 20.84 -17.18
N SER A 11 0.57 20.09 -17.96
CA SER A 11 1.41 18.96 -17.52
C SER A 11 2.88 19.43 -17.44
N GLN A 12 3.41 19.67 -16.24
CA GLN A 12 4.85 19.85 -16.03
C GLN A 12 5.28 19.34 -14.65
N ALA A 13 6.22 18.40 -14.61
CA ALA A 13 6.98 18.01 -13.41
C ALA A 13 8.30 18.81 -13.32
N PHE A 14 8.78 19.09 -12.09
CA PHE A 14 9.69 20.20 -11.77
C PHE A 14 10.89 19.86 -10.84
N PRO A 15 12.08 19.48 -11.34
CA PRO A 15 13.25 19.13 -10.53
C PRO A 15 14.14 20.30 -10.12
N VAL A 16 14.95 20.04 -9.07
CA VAL A 16 16.13 20.83 -8.64
C VAL A 16 17.31 19.85 -8.44
N ASP A 17 18.54 20.29 -8.74
CA ASP A 17 19.76 19.47 -8.81
C ASP A 17 20.22 18.87 -7.45
N PRO A 18 20.69 17.60 -7.39
CA PRO A 18 21.13 16.95 -6.15
C PRO A 18 22.65 17.02 -5.90
N LEU A 19 23.05 17.19 -4.63
CA LEU A 19 24.42 17.03 -4.15
C LEU A 19 24.52 15.94 -3.06
N GLY A 20 25.48 15.02 -3.25
CA GLY A 20 26.29 14.33 -2.23
C GLY A 20 25.67 13.23 -1.33
N PRO A 21 26.41 12.15 -0.98
CA PRO A 21 25.91 11.03 -0.16
C PRO A 21 26.22 11.19 1.34
N VAL A 22 25.36 10.64 2.21
CA VAL A 22 25.52 10.56 3.68
C VAL A 22 24.92 9.22 4.19
N PRO A 23 25.43 8.60 5.29
CA PRO A 23 25.28 7.18 5.57
C PRO A 23 24.08 6.81 6.46
N ALA A 24 23.84 5.50 6.57
CA ALA A 24 22.67 4.87 7.17
C ALA A 24 22.59 4.92 8.71
N SER A 25 21.39 5.20 9.25
CA SER A 25 20.96 4.73 10.58
C SER A 25 19.44 4.69 10.74
N GLN A 26 18.96 3.53 11.24
CA GLN A 26 17.71 3.20 11.95
C GLN A 26 16.38 3.84 11.50
N SER A 27 15.48 2.98 11.00
CA SER A 27 14.17 3.29 10.42
C SER A 27 13.11 3.71 11.45
N LEU A 28 12.52 4.87 11.24
CA LEU A 28 11.26 5.34 11.84
C LEU A 28 10.15 5.32 10.77
N PRO A 29 8.86 5.24 11.14
CA PRO A 29 7.78 5.11 10.17
C PRO A 29 7.62 6.36 9.30
N ASP A 30 7.67 6.17 7.98
CA ASP A 30 7.35 7.18 6.97
C ASP A 30 5.84 7.40 6.86
N ARG A 31 5.38 8.61 6.50
CA ARG A 31 3.97 8.84 6.13
C ARG A 31 3.87 9.46 4.74
N LEU A 32 3.14 8.84 3.81
CA LEU A 32 2.95 9.39 2.46
C LEU A 32 1.77 10.38 2.38
N PHE A 33 1.95 11.47 1.64
CA PHE A 33 1.11 12.67 1.69
C PHE A 33 0.83 13.28 0.29
N PHE A 34 0.01 12.61 -0.53
CA PHE A 34 -0.09 12.88 -1.97
C PHE A 34 -1.27 13.76 -2.45
N PHE A 35 -1.05 14.50 -3.54
CA PHE A 35 -2.00 15.37 -4.25
C PHE A 35 -2.12 14.95 -5.72
N PHE A 36 -3.29 15.13 -6.37
CA PHE A 36 -3.55 14.64 -7.73
C PHE A 36 -3.99 15.75 -8.70
N PHE A 37 -3.48 15.69 -9.94
CA PHE A 37 -4.00 16.41 -11.12
C PHE A 37 -4.32 15.41 -12.22
N CYS A 38 -5.46 15.58 -12.90
CA CYS A 38 -5.92 14.70 -13.97
C CYS A 38 -6.22 15.54 -15.23
N SER A 39 -5.64 15.18 -16.37
CA SER A 39 -6.03 15.63 -17.71
C SER A 39 -6.57 14.44 -18.49
N TRP A 40 -7.69 14.60 -19.20
CA TRP A 40 -8.41 13.49 -19.84
C TRP A 40 -8.28 13.55 -21.36
N GLY A 41 -7.72 12.50 -21.96
CA GLY A 41 -7.68 12.28 -23.42
C GLY A 41 -8.78 11.30 -23.86
N ASN A 42 -9.69 11.78 -24.70
CA ASN A 42 -10.85 11.05 -25.20
C ASN A 42 -10.50 10.20 -26.43
N GLN A 43 -10.75 8.88 -26.43
CA GLN A 43 -10.70 8.08 -27.67
C GLN A 43 -11.89 7.15 -27.86
N ARG A 44 -12.26 7.06 -29.15
CA ARG A 44 -13.50 6.57 -29.72
C ARG A 44 -13.56 5.04 -29.78
N THR A 45 -14.77 4.54 -29.67
CA THR A 45 -15.19 3.14 -29.76
C THR A 45 -15.12 2.57 -31.18
N GLY A 46 -14.70 1.31 -31.31
CA GLY A 46 -14.87 0.45 -32.49
C GLY A 46 -14.91 -1.03 -32.08
N PRO A 47 -15.68 -1.91 -32.78
CA PRO A 47 -16.26 -3.12 -32.18
C PRO A 47 -15.39 -4.38 -32.30
N SER A 48 -15.58 -5.29 -31.34
CA SER A 48 -14.96 -6.62 -31.25
C SER A 48 -15.79 -7.69 -31.96
N THR A 49 -15.16 -8.47 -32.83
CA THR A 49 -15.66 -9.77 -33.34
C THR A 49 -14.99 -10.92 -32.59
N LEU A 50 -15.79 -11.84 -32.05
CA LEU A 50 -15.38 -13.11 -31.44
C LEU A 50 -15.38 -14.22 -32.50
N PRO A 51 -14.56 -15.27 -32.30
CA PRO A 51 -15.05 -16.61 -32.59
C PRO A 51 -14.93 -17.55 -31.39
N SER A 52 -15.96 -18.39 -31.32
CA SER A 52 -16.18 -19.51 -30.41
C SER A 52 -15.33 -20.71 -30.81
N MET A 53 -14.80 -21.46 -29.84
CA MET A 53 -14.21 -22.79 -30.08
C MET A 53 -14.84 -23.80 -29.11
N LYS A 54 -15.50 -24.81 -29.70
CA LYS A 54 -16.03 -26.01 -29.06
C LYS A 54 -14.89 -27.03 -28.88
N LEU A 55 -14.89 -27.76 -27.78
CA LEU A 55 -14.12 -29.00 -27.59
C LEU A 55 -15.09 -30.19 -27.46
N PRO A 56 -14.83 -31.34 -28.11
CA PRO A 56 -15.71 -32.49 -28.13
C PRO A 56 -15.51 -33.39 -26.91
N GLY A 57 -16.58 -34.05 -26.50
CA GLY A 57 -16.60 -35.04 -25.44
C GLY A 57 -15.99 -36.39 -25.84
N SER A 58 -15.51 -37.09 -24.81
CA SER A 58 -15.25 -38.54 -24.75
C SER A 58 -14.66 -38.80 -23.35
N SER A 59 -14.94 -39.82 -22.56
CA SER A 59 -15.92 -40.90 -22.55
C SER A 59 -15.75 -41.52 -21.15
N CYS A 60 -16.85 -41.93 -20.53
CA CYS A 60 -16.87 -42.66 -19.27
C CYS A 60 -16.04 -43.95 -19.35
N LEU A 61 -15.08 -44.13 -18.45
CA LEU A 61 -14.61 -45.46 -18.06
C LEU A 61 -14.56 -45.56 -16.53
N PHE A 62 -15.45 -46.42 -16.05
CA PHE A 62 -15.62 -46.91 -14.69
C PHE A 62 -14.33 -47.56 -14.18
N PHE A 63 -13.78 -47.08 -13.07
CA PHE A 63 -12.84 -47.84 -12.25
C PHE A 63 -13.48 -48.14 -10.90
N LEU A 64 -13.98 -49.37 -10.76
CA LEU A 64 -14.31 -50.01 -9.50
C LEU A 64 -12.99 -50.37 -8.79
N LEU A 65 -12.60 -49.59 -7.79
CA LEU A 65 -11.51 -49.93 -6.87
C LEU A 65 -12.00 -49.84 -5.42
N LEU A 66 -12.39 -51.02 -4.94
CA LEU A 66 -12.28 -51.58 -3.59
C LEU A 66 -12.05 -50.58 -2.44
N TRP A 67 -13.12 -50.35 -1.67
CA TRP A 67 -13.11 -49.79 -0.33
C TRP A 67 -12.23 -50.64 0.61
N LEU A 68 -11.03 -50.16 0.89
CA LEU A 68 -10.37 -50.41 2.17
C LEU A 68 -10.68 -49.21 3.06
N MET A 69 -11.65 -49.40 3.97
CA MET A 69 -11.87 -48.53 5.12
C MET A 69 -10.66 -48.61 6.05
N VAL A 70 -9.59 -47.91 5.68
CA VAL A 70 -8.69 -47.36 6.68
C VAL A 70 -9.48 -46.20 7.29
N PRO A 71 -9.86 -46.22 8.58
CA PRO A 71 -10.36 -45.00 9.18
C PRO A 71 -9.26 -43.95 8.96
N PRO A 72 -9.52 -42.84 8.25
CA PRO A 72 -8.52 -41.80 8.20
C PRO A 72 -8.28 -41.45 9.67
N LYS A 73 -7.02 -41.55 10.11
CA LYS A 73 -6.60 -40.81 11.30
C LYS A 73 -6.79 -39.35 10.92
N THR A 74 -8.01 -38.83 11.05
CA THR A 74 -8.37 -37.43 10.92
C THR A 74 -7.88 -36.69 12.16
N GLY A 75 -6.57 -36.73 12.37
CA GLY A 75 -5.87 -35.60 12.94
C GLY A 75 -5.69 -34.58 11.83
N ALA A 76 -6.79 -34.05 11.27
CA ALA A 76 -6.69 -32.80 10.55
C ALA A 76 -6.15 -31.82 11.57
N GLN A 77 -4.89 -31.37 11.39
CA GLN A 77 -4.24 -30.44 12.30
C GLN A 77 -5.22 -29.32 12.63
N ALA A 78 -5.69 -29.31 13.88
CA ALA A 78 -6.60 -28.30 14.39
C ALA A 78 -5.81 -27.01 14.69
N SER A 79 -5.12 -26.51 13.66
CA SER A 79 -4.20 -25.38 13.76
C SER A 79 -4.52 -24.31 12.73
N CYS A 80 -4.52 -23.06 13.18
CA CYS A 80 -4.75 -21.88 12.36
C CYS A 80 -3.48 -21.20 11.85
N SER A 81 -2.30 -21.74 12.15
CA SER A 81 -1.03 -21.24 11.59
C SER A 81 -1.12 -21.18 10.06
N SER A 82 -0.91 -19.99 9.50
CA SER A 82 -1.02 -19.67 8.07
C SER A 82 -2.31 -20.14 7.38
N ARG A 83 -3.41 -20.26 8.14
CA ARG A 83 -4.71 -20.82 7.69
C ARG A 83 -5.92 -20.00 8.14
N CYS A 84 -5.70 -18.73 8.48
CA CYS A 84 -6.79 -17.84 8.89
C CYS A 84 -7.77 -17.63 7.73
N GLY A 85 -9.06 -17.85 7.98
CA GLY A 85 -10.12 -17.87 6.97
C GLY A 85 -10.58 -19.28 6.55
N ASP A 86 -9.83 -20.33 6.92
CA ASP A 86 -10.20 -21.71 6.61
C ASP A 86 -11.16 -22.31 7.65
N SER A 87 -11.80 -23.41 7.28
CA SER A 87 -12.64 -24.21 8.17
C SER A 87 -12.40 -25.69 7.92
N SER A 88 -12.21 -26.45 9.00
CA SER A 88 -12.13 -27.91 8.96
C SER A 88 -13.39 -28.53 9.58
N ALA A 89 -13.53 -29.86 9.49
CA ALA A 89 -14.63 -30.57 10.13
C ALA A 89 -14.57 -30.55 11.67
N ALA A 90 -13.39 -30.30 12.27
CA ALA A 90 -13.17 -30.34 13.71
C ALA A 90 -13.23 -28.95 14.37
N CYS A 91 -12.70 -27.92 13.71
CA CYS A 91 -12.68 -26.54 14.18
C CYS A 91 -12.54 -25.55 13.02
N SER A 92 -12.78 -24.26 13.26
CA SER A 92 -12.70 -23.18 12.26
C SER A 92 -11.67 -22.10 12.63
N CYS A 93 -11.00 -21.60 11.60
CA CYS A 93 -10.08 -20.45 11.65
C CYS A 93 -10.69 -19.18 11.03
N ARG A 94 -12.01 -19.17 10.81
CA ARG A 94 -12.75 -17.99 10.35
C ARG A 94 -13.12 -17.12 11.54
N ALA A 95 -13.16 -15.81 11.33
CA ALA A 95 -13.64 -14.86 12.35
C ALA A 95 -15.05 -15.16 12.87
N THR A 96 -15.88 -15.89 12.12
CA THR A 96 -17.21 -16.32 12.56
C THR A 96 -17.17 -17.39 13.65
N CYS A 97 -16.06 -18.10 13.84
CA CYS A 97 -15.92 -19.12 14.87
C CYS A 97 -16.09 -18.55 16.29
N GLU A 98 -15.73 -17.27 16.49
CA GLU A 98 -15.83 -16.57 17.78
C GLU A 98 -17.27 -16.58 18.30
N LYS A 99 -18.23 -16.34 17.40
CA LYS A 99 -19.65 -16.32 17.72
C LYS A 99 -20.27 -17.72 17.79
N LEU A 100 -19.70 -18.68 17.07
CA LEU A 100 -20.20 -20.05 16.99
C LEU A 100 -19.58 -20.98 18.05
N GLY A 101 -18.53 -20.55 18.76
CA GLY A 101 -17.83 -21.37 19.74
C GLY A 101 -17.05 -22.54 19.14
N SER A 102 -16.69 -22.46 17.85
CA SER A 102 -16.07 -23.55 17.09
C SER A 102 -14.63 -23.26 16.67
N CYS A 103 -13.96 -22.30 17.31
CA CYS A 103 -12.59 -21.92 16.98
C CYS A 103 -11.60 -23.04 17.26
N CYS A 104 -10.54 -23.12 16.44
CA CYS A 104 -9.42 -23.99 16.77
C CYS A 104 -8.69 -23.49 18.04
N PRO A 105 -8.04 -24.38 18.80
CA PRO A 105 -7.40 -24.01 20.06
C PRO A 105 -6.35 -22.88 19.95
N ASP A 106 -5.70 -22.76 18.79
CA ASP A 106 -4.65 -21.78 18.50
C ASP A 106 -5.13 -20.59 17.64
N TYR A 107 -6.44 -20.45 17.43
CA TYR A 107 -7.02 -19.39 16.60
C TYR A 107 -6.54 -18.00 17.05
N TRP A 108 -6.56 -17.72 18.35
CA TRP A 108 -6.12 -16.43 18.89
C TRP A 108 -4.62 -16.19 18.87
N SER A 109 -3.83 -17.25 18.69
CA SER A 109 -2.38 -17.16 18.60
C SER A 109 -1.93 -16.79 17.20
N PHE A 110 -2.67 -17.20 16.16
CA PHE A 110 -2.27 -17.03 14.75
C PHE A 110 -3.16 -16.05 13.97
N CYS A 111 -4.46 -16.02 14.24
CA CYS A 111 -5.40 -15.10 13.58
C CYS A 111 -5.56 -13.83 14.40
N VAL A 112 -4.62 -12.92 14.21
CA VAL A 112 -4.46 -11.73 15.04
C VAL A 112 -5.29 -10.56 14.52
N LYS A 113 -5.58 -9.62 15.41
CA LYS A 113 -6.18 -8.32 15.06
C LYS A 113 -5.07 -7.28 14.96
N VAL A 114 -5.33 -6.20 14.22
CA VAL A 114 -4.33 -5.14 14.01
C VAL A 114 -4.93 -3.77 14.26
N SER A 115 -4.08 -2.83 14.67
CA SER A 115 -4.44 -1.43 14.85
C SER A 115 -3.37 -0.53 14.25
N PRO A 116 -3.75 0.45 13.39
CA PRO A 116 -5.10 0.66 12.87
C PRO A 116 -5.48 -0.42 11.85
N SER A 117 -6.78 -0.69 11.72
CA SER A 117 -7.31 -1.72 10.81
C SER A 117 -7.33 -1.31 9.33
N SER A 118 -6.88 -0.09 9.02
CA SER A 118 -6.89 0.46 7.67
C SER A 118 -5.80 1.50 7.47
N GLY A 119 -5.41 1.71 6.22
CA GLY A 119 -4.51 2.78 5.80
C GLY A 119 -4.57 2.99 4.30
N THR A 120 -3.94 4.06 3.82
CA THR A 120 -3.93 4.40 2.40
C THR A 120 -3.20 3.34 1.58
N LEU A 121 -3.67 3.08 0.35
CA LEU A 121 -2.97 2.25 -0.63
C LEU A 121 -1.54 2.73 -0.90
N LEU A 122 -1.25 4.00 -0.60
CA LEU A 122 0.05 4.61 -0.83
C LEU A 122 1.13 4.13 0.16
N GLY A 123 0.75 3.44 1.25
CA GLY A 123 1.70 2.96 2.23
C GLY A 123 2.10 3.99 3.29
N GLY A 124 3.11 3.66 4.10
CA GLY A 124 3.59 4.47 5.20
C GLY A 124 2.72 4.42 6.46
N ARG A 125 1.91 3.36 6.63
CA ARG A 125 1.15 3.18 7.87
C ARG A 125 1.86 2.22 8.79
N ASP A 126 2.16 2.68 9.99
CA ASP A 126 2.58 1.81 11.08
C ASP A 126 1.37 1.05 11.64
N VAL A 127 1.39 -0.27 11.48
CA VAL A 127 0.33 -1.20 11.86
C VAL A 127 0.84 -2.12 12.96
N ALA A 128 0.27 -1.99 14.16
CA ALA A 128 0.60 -2.83 15.30
C ALA A 128 -0.28 -4.08 15.36
N LEU A 129 0.33 -5.23 15.62
CA LEU A 129 -0.37 -6.47 15.96
C LEU A 129 -0.92 -6.38 17.39
N LEU A 130 -2.13 -6.91 17.57
CA LEU A 130 -2.83 -6.94 18.84
C LEU A 130 -2.85 -8.36 19.40
N ASN A 131 -2.85 -8.44 20.73
CA ASN A 131 -3.02 -9.68 21.50
C ASN A 131 -1.90 -10.72 21.36
N VAL A 132 -0.76 -10.35 20.77
CA VAL A 132 0.46 -11.16 20.71
C VAL A 132 1.66 -10.27 21.00
N THR A 133 2.62 -10.80 21.75
CA THR A 133 3.87 -10.11 22.12
C THR A 133 5.07 -10.92 21.67
N PHE A 134 6.13 -10.23 21.28
CA PHE A 134 7.33 -10.82 20.71
C PHE A 134 8.59 -10.31 21.42
N GLU A 135 9.69 -11.05 21.29
CA GLU A 135 11.00 -10.58 21.73
C GLU A 135 11.52 -9.47 20.82
N THR A 136 12.24 -8.50 21.40
CA THR A 136 12.85 -7.42 20.64
C THR A 136 14.04 -7.91 19.82
N GLY A 137 14.26 -7.32 18.64
CA GLY A 137 15.42 -7.64 17.78
C GLY A 137 15.20 -8.82 16.83
N LEU A 138 13.98 -9.34 16.72
CA LEU A 138 13.63 -10.37 15.74
C LEU A 138 13.60 -9.79 14.31
N PRO A 139 14.01 -10.58 13.30
CA PRO A 139 13.92 -10.18 11.89
C PRO A 139 12.47 -10.29 11.40
N VAL A 140 11.72 -9.20 11.54
CA VAL A 140 10.30 -9.14 11.17
C VAL A 140 10.13 -8.82 9.69
N THR A 141 9.42 -9.70 8.98
CA THR A 141 8.96 -9.48 7.60
C THR A 141 7.44 -9.53 7.59
N CYS A 142 6.80 -8.53 6.98
CA CYS A 142 5.36 -8.49 6.82
C CYS A 142 5.01 -8.61 5.34
N ARG A 143 4.01 -9.40 5.00
CA ARG A 143 3.54 -9.60 3.63
C ARG A 143 2.09 -9.16 3.50
N PHE A 144 1.89 -8.15 2.67
CA PHE A 144 0.57 -7.62 2.33
C PHE A 144 0.13 -8.19 0.99
N ALA A 145 -1.18 -8.34 0.80
CA ALA A 145 -1.76 -8.80 -0.47
C ALA A 145 -1.20 -10.16 -0.96
N GLY A 146 -0.69 -10.97 -0.04
CA GLY A 146 -0.04 -12.27 -0.31
C GLY A 146 1.28 -12.21 -1.09
N THR A 147 1.73 -11.03 -1.55
CA THR A 147 2.87 -10.90 -2.47
C THR A 147 3.82 -9.76 -2.14
N THR A 148 3.34 -8.69 -1.51
CA THR A 148 4.12 -7.47 -1.27
C THR A 148 4.74 -7.51 0.11
N GLU A 149 6.06 -7.74 0.18
CA GLU A 149 6.79 -7.81 1.43
C GLU A 149 7.37 -6.46 1.85
N THR A 150 7.36 -6.21 3.16
CA THR A 150 7.88 -5.00 3.81
C THR A 150 8.56 -5.39 5.12
N GLN A 151 9.43 -4.51 5.61
CA GLN A 151 10.08 -4.69 6.90
C GLN A 151 9.13 -4.29 8.04
N GLY A 152 9.27 -4.99 9.16
CA GLY A 152 8.64 -4.63 10.42
C GLY A 152 9.65 -4.54 11.55
N TYR A 153 9.16 -4.25 12.75
CA TYR A 153 9.97 -4.19 13.96
C TYR A 153 9.15 -4.58 15.18
N VAL A 154 9.81 -4.90 16.29
CA VAL A 154 9.15 -5.11 17.58
C VAL A 154 9.43 -3.91 18.46
N GLY A 155 8.36 -3.23 18.89
CA GLY A 155 8.43 -2.08 19.78
C GLY A 155 8.91 -2.45 21.18
N PRO A 156 9.30 -1.46 22.00
CA PRO A 156 9.76 -1.69 23.38
C PRO A 156 8.66 -2.26 24.29
N ASP A 157 7.40 -2.13 23.90
CA ASP A 157 6.23 -2.73 24.56
C ASP A 157 5.99 -4.20 24.14
N GLY A 158 6.88 -4.76 23.31
CA GLY A 158 6.79 -6.12 22.79
C GLY A 158 5.77 -6.29 21.66
N ARG A 159 5.14 -5.22 21.18
CA ARG A 159 4.20 -5.30 20.04
C ARG A 159 4.97 -5.33 18.74
N LEU A 160 4.52 -6.17 17.81
CA LEU A 160 5.08 -6.21 16.47
C LEU A 160 4.39 -5.17 15.59
N HIS A 161 5.20 -4.41 14.87
CA HIS A 161 4.80 -3.35 13.97
C HIS A 161 5.18 -3.71 12.53
N CYS A 162 4.26 -3.47 11.60
CA CYS A 162 4.47 -3.60 10.16
C CYS A 162 4.24 -2.23 9.50
N ILE A 163 5.14 -1.82 8.60
CA ILE A 163 4.94 -0.60 7.82
C ILE A 163 4.25 -0.96 6.50
N SER A 164 3.00 -0.53 6.31
CA SER A 164 2.24 -0.85 5.09
C SER A 164 2.98 -0.36 3.84
N PRO A 165 3.18 -1.20 2.81
CA PRO A 165 3.82 -0.80 1.57
C PRO A 165 2.85 -0.05 0.65
N LEU A 166 3.37 0.44 -0.48
CA LEU A 166 2.54 0.83 -1.63
C LEU A 166 1.82 -0.42 -2.19
N LEU A 167 0.50 -0.31 -2.32
CA LEU A 167 -0.39 -1.33 -2.86
C LEU A 167 -1.18 -0.76 -4.04
N TYR A 168 -1.31 -1.54 -5.11
CA TYR A 168 -2.13 -1.19 -6.28
C TYR A 168 -3.55 -1.76 -6.21
N GLU A 169 -3.98 -2.16 -5.02
CA GLU A 169 -5.30 -2.72 -4.75
C GLU A 169 -5.99 -2.00 -3.59
N LEU A 170 -7.32 -1.89 -3.71
CA LEU A 170 -8.21 -1.31 -2.72
C LEU A 170 -9.09 -2.39 -2.10
N GLY A 171 -9.45 -2.21 -0.84
CA GLY A 171 -10.34 -3.10 -0.12
C GLY A 171 -9.62 -3.92 0.95
N LEU A 172 -10.20 -5.06 1.30
CA LEU A 172 -9.67 -5.93 2.33
C LEU A 172 -8.51 -6.77 1.77
N VAL A 173 -7.32 -6.62 2.35
CA VAL A 173 -6.10 -7.32 1.96
C VAL A 173 -5.62 -8.19 3.13
N SER A 174 -4.90 -9.26 2.81
CA SER A 174 -4.22 -10.06 3.83
C SER A 174 -2.99 -9.32 4.34
N LEU A 175 -2.75 -9.45 5.64
CA LEU A 175 -1.49 -9.12 6.29
C LEU A 175 -0.97 -10.38 6.95
N GLU A 176 0.16 -10.87 6.49
CA GLU A 176 0.83 -12.05 7.01
C GLU A 176 2.16 -11.65 7.64
N VAL A 177 2.53 -12.26 8.76
CA VAL A 177 3.71 -11.83 9.52
C VAL A 177 4.65 -13.00 9.75
N SER A 178 5.93 -12.71 9.56
CA SER A 178 7.08 -13.57 9.81
C SER A 178 7.99 -12.91 10.85
N VAL A 179 8.56 -13.73 11.73
CA VAL A 179 9.61 -13.32 12.68
C VAL A 179 10.93 -14.07 12.43
N ASP A 180 11.03 -14.78 11.31
CA ASP A 180 12.16 -15.60 10.90
C ASP A 180 12.81 -15.11 9.59
N GLY A 181 12.60 -13.83 9.26
CA GLY A 181 13.13 -13.18 8.07
C GLY A 181 12.41 -13.57 6.77
N GLY A 182 11.12 -13.89 6.84
CA GLY A 182 10.27 -14.20 5.69
C GLY A 182 10.25 -15.68 5.28
N LYS A 183 10.75 -16.61 6.12
CA LYS A 183 10.74 -18.04 5.79
C LYS A 183 9.37 -18.66 6.05
N THR A 184 8.73 -18.27 7.14
CA THR A 184 7.37 -18.72 7.49
C THR A 184 6.49 -17.55 7.88
N PHE A 185 5.19 -17.66 7.58
CA PHE A 185 4.19 -16.64 7.85
C PHE A 185 3.03 -17.21 8.69
N PRO A 186 3.28 -17.60 9.95
CA PRO A 186 2.27 -18.32 10.72
C PRO A 186 1.14 -17.39 11.22
N TRP A 187 1.40 -16.09 11.39
CA TRP A 187 0.39 -15.11 11.81
C TRP A 187 -0.27 -14.45 10.60
N SER A 188 -1.59 -14.24 10.69
CA SER A 188 -2.36 -13.56 9.67
C SER A 188 -3.41 -12.63 10.28
N ALA A 189 -3.66 -11.53 9.61
CA ALA A 189 -4.68 -10.55 9.92
C ALA A 189 -5.34 -10.05 8.62
N SER A 190 -6.51 -9.43 8.75
CA SER A 190 -7.13 -8.68 7.67
C SER A 190 -6.93 -7.18 7.88
N TRP A 191 -6.53 -6.47 6.83
CA TRP A 191 -6.28 -5.04 6.86
C TRP A 191 -6.94 -4.36 5.65
N SER A 192 -7.43 -3.13 5.80
CA SER A 192 -8.12 -2.45 4.70
C SER A 192 -7.23 -1.41 4.02
N SER A 193 -6.88 -1.66 2.77
CA SER A 193 -6.28 -0.68 1.87
C SER A 193 -7.37 0.28 1.38
N VAL A 194 -7.24 1.57 1.71
CA VAL A 194 -8.24 2.58 1.37
C VAL A 194 -7.72 3.59 0.37
N HIS A 195 -8.65 4.20 -0.37
CA HIS A 195 -8.34 5.28 -1.29
C HIS A 195 -7.72 6.46 -0.53
N HIS A 196 -6.68 7.08 -1.06
CA HIS A 196 -5.93 8.17 -0.42
C HIS A 196 -6.81 9.36 0.02
N ASN A 197 -7.91 9.64 -0.69
CA ASN A 197 -8.90 10.65 -0.27
C ASN A 197 -9.65 10.32 1.04
N LYS A 198 -9.62 9.07 1.51
CA LYS A 198 -10.30 8.60 2.73
C LYS A 198 -9.43 8.64 3.98
N VAL A 199 -8.22 9.20 3.89
CA VAL A 199 -7.33 9.41 5.03
C VAL A 199 -7.91 10.48 5.99
N PRO A 200 -7.78 10.32 7.32
CA PRO A 200 -8.21 11.32 8.29
C PRO A 200 -7.52 12.68 8.07
N PRO A 201 -8.17 13.83 8.35
CA PRO A 201 -7.56 15.15 8.17
C PRO A 201 -6.23 15.35 8.91
N ALA A 202 -6.06 14.75 10.10
CA ALA A 202 -4.83 14.82 10.89
C ALA A 202 -3.63 14.12 10.22
N GLU A 203 -3.90 13.28 9.22
CA GLU A 203 -2.92 12.51 8.44
C GLU A 203 -2.93 12.94 6.97
N LYS A 204 -3.54 14.09 6.63
CA LYS A 204 -3.49 14.67 5.29
C LYS A 204 -2.52 15.83 5.21
N SER A 205 -1.86 15.94 4.07
CA SER A 205 -1.20 17.14 3.62
C SER A 205 -2.23 17.96 2.85
N THR A 206 -2.08 19.27 2.87
CA THR A 206 -2.99 20.20 2.22
C THR A 206 -2.23 21.15 1.31
N LEU A 207 -2.80 21.44 0.14
CA LEU A 207 -2.32 22.49 -0.75
C LEU A 207 -2.91 23.81 -0.26
N VAL A 208 -2.07 24.82 -0.04
CA VAL A 208 -2.56 26.12 0.48
C VAL A 208 -3.46 26.84 -0.54
N ASN A 209 -3.20 26.70 -1.84
CA ASN A 209 -4.01 27.28 -2.91
C ASN A 209 -4.19 26.29 -4.07
N GLU A 210 -5.11 25.34 -3.91
CA GLU A 210 -5.36 24.27 -4.88
C GLU A 210 -5.52 24.77 -6.33
N THR A 211 -6.22 25.89 -6.54
CA THR A 211 -6.40 26.50 -7.87
C THR A 211 -5.06 26.91 -8.49
N LYS A 212 -4.15 27.49 -7.70
CA LYS A 212 -2.82 27.84 -8.18
C LYS A 212 -2.01 26.60 -8.59
N TRP A 213 -2.12 25.52 -7.83
CA TRP A 213 -1.46 24.26 -8.17
C TRP A 213 -2.06 23.65 -9.45
N GLN A 214 -3.38 23.67 -9.61
CA GLN A 214 -4.08 23.10 -10.78
C GLN A 214 -3.77 23.83 -12.08
N TYR A 215 -3.66 25.15 -12.03
CA TYR A 215 -3.51 25.98 -13.22
C TYR A 215 -2.12 26.60 -13.31
N TYR A 216 -1.12 26.00 -12.66
CA TYR A 216 0.23 26.57 -12.60
C TYR A 216 0.81 26.80 -14.01
N GLY A 217 1.39 27.98 -14.23
CA GLY A 217 1.92 28.40 -15.53
C GLY A 217 0.94 29.17 -16.43
N THR A 218 -0.32 29.33 -16.01
CA THR A 218 -1.29 30.22 -16.68
C THR A 218 -1.22 31.66 -16.13
N PRO A 219 -1.79 32.68 -16.82
CA PRO A 219 -1.76 34.05 -16.35
C PRO A 219 -2.34 34.19 -14.93
N GLY A 220 -1.56 34.74 -14.01
CA GLY A 220 -1.99 34.97 -12.62
C GLY A 220 -1.80 33.79 -11.66
N THR A 221 -1.26 32.65 -12.10
CA THR A 221 -1.07 31.45 -11.26
C THR A 221 0.40 31.06 -11.03
N GLY A 222 1.35 31.88 -11.47
CA GLY A 222 2.79 31.65 -11.24
C GLY A 222 3.26 31.96 -9.81
N GLY A 223 4.54 31.69 -9.53
CA GLY A 223 5.19 31.99 -8.25
C GLY A 223 5.23 30.80 -7.28
N PRO A 224 5.50 31.00 -5.98
CA PRO A 224 5.74 29.88 -5.08
C PRO A 224 4.48 29.04 -4.85
N LEU A 225 4.65 27.72 -4.88
CA LEU A 225 3.67 26.74 -4.46
C LEU A 225 3.94 26.38 -3.00
N THR A 226 2.88 26.20 -2.22
CA THR A 226 3.00 25.92 -0.77
C THR A 226 2.09 24.77 -0.37
N LEU A 227 2.65 23.85 0.40
CA LEU A 227 1.96 22.71 0.99
C LEU A 227 2.16 22.73 2.51
N THR A 228 1.18 22.20 3.23
CA THR A 228 1.20 22.10 4.69
C THR A 228 0.86 20.68 5.14
N TRP A 229 1.38 20.27 6.30
CA TRP A 229 1.12 18.98 6.93
C TRP A 229 1.13 19.12 8.45
N ASN A 230 0.63 18.10 9.15
CA ASN A 230 0.75 18.02 10.59
C ASN A 230 2.14 17.51 10.99
N PRO A 231 3.01 18.33 11.62
CA PRO A 231 4.36 17.91 11.99
C PRO A 231 4.35 16.78 13.03
N ASP A 232 3.35 16.73 13.91
CA ASP A 232 3.21 15.67 14.93
C ASP A 232 2.93 14.30 14.30
N GLY A 233 2.46 14.28 13.05
CA GLY A 233 2.30 13.04 12.30
C GLY A 233 3.63 12.38 11.94
N LEU A 234 4.72 13.13 11.87
CA LEU A 234 6.04 12.65 11.52
C LEU A 234 6.98 12.93 12.70
N PRO A 235 7.24 11.94 13.59
CA PRO A 235 7.98 12.17 14.84
C PRO A 235 9.48 12.48 14.67
N SER A 236 9.92 12.86 13.47
CA SER A 236 11.28 13.29 13.15
C SER A 236 11.39 14.81 13.19
N GLY A 237 12.51 15.32 13.72
CA GLY A 237 12.82 16.76 13.68
C GLY A 237 13.11 17.30 12.28
N HIS A 238 13.40 16.42 11.32
CA HIS A 238 13.64 16.76 9.92
C HIS A 238 12.90 15.81 8.96
N VAL A 239 12.57 16.29 7.77
CA VAL A 239 11.83 15.56 6.73
C VAL A 239 12.52 15.65 5.37
N HIS A 240 12.22 14.71 4.48
CA HIS A 240 12.54 14.78 3.06
C HIS A 240 11.26 15.07 2.28
N LEU A 241 11.36 15.93 1.27
CA LEU A 241 10.27 16.20 0.35
C LEU A 241 10.66 15.68 -1.03
N GLU A 242 9.88 14.73 -1.53
CA GLU A 242 10.15 14.02 -2.77
C GLU A 242 8.99 14.16 -3.76
N VAL A 243 9.31 14.09 -5.05
CA VAL A 243 8.31 14.03 -6.12
C VAL A 243 8.28 12.64 -6.71
N TRP A 244 7.09 12.08 -6.75
CA TRP A 244 6.78 10.78 -7.32
C TRP A 244 5.86 10.96 -8.52
N GLY A 245 6.11 10.24 -9.60
CA GLY A 245 5.28 10.22 -10.80
C GLY A 245 4.43 8.96 -10.82
N TYR A 246 3.23 9.06 -11.38
CA TYR A 246 2.34 7.93 -11.66
C TYR A 246 2.23 7.73 -13.17
N ASP A 247 2.40 6.49 -13.61
CA ASP A 247 2.27 6.10 -15.01
C ASP A 247 1.50 4.78 -15.13
N GLU A 248 0.75 4.64 -16.22
CA GLU A 248 -0.02 3.45 -16.56
C GLU A 248 0.33 3.00 -17.98
N LYS A 249 0.81 1.76 -18.11
CA LYS A 249 1.19 1.17 -19.38
C LYS A 249 0.26 0.01 -19.73
N GLY A 250 0.10 -0.24 -21.03
CA GLY A 250 -0.74 -1.31 -21.55
C GLY A 250 -2.14 -0.86 -21.92
N LYS A 251 -3.05 -1.82 -22.16
CA LYS A 251 -4.42 -1.55 -22.55
C LYS A 251 -5.29 -1.46 -21.29
N PRO A 252 -6.01 -0.34 -21.06
CA PRO A 252 -6.87 -0.18 -19.90
C PRO A 252 -7.83 -1.37 -19.71
N TYR A 253 -8.01 -1.80 -18.46
CA TYR A 253 -8.86 -2.91 -18.04
C TYR A 253 -8.50 -4.28 -18.65
N SER A 254 -7.23 -4.49 -19.00
CA SER A 254 -6.74 -5.80 -19.47
C SER A 254 -5.63 -6.33 -18.56
N ASP A 255 -5.28 -7.60 -18.71
CA ASP A 255 -4.24 -8.26 -17.91
C ASP A 255 -2.85 -7.66 -18.11
N ASN A 256 -2.63 -6.87 -19.17
CA ASN A 256 -1.37 -6.18 -19.42
C ASN A 256 -1.36 -4.72 -18.93
N TRP A 257 -2.42 -4.28 -18.25
CA TRP A 257 -2.48 -2.94 -17.67
C TRP A 257 -1.67 -2.91 -16.38
N THR A 258 -0.59 -2.14 -16.39
CA THR A 258 0.33 -2.04 -15.25
C THR A 258 0.44 -0.60 -14.80
N ALA A 259 0.18 -0.37 -13.52
CA ALA A 259 0.38 0.90 -12.86
C ALA A 259 1.76 0.95 -12.19
N GLU A 260 2.43 2.09 -12.25
CA GLU A 260 3.77 2.30 -11.68
C GLU A 260 3.84 3.68 -11.01
N TRP A 261 4.13 3.70 -9.71
CA TRP A 261 4.64 4.87 -9.01
C TRP A 261 6.15 4.86 -9.05
N LYS A 262 6.75 5.97 -9.47
CA LYS A 262 8.19 6.10 -9.63
C LYS A 262 8.72 7.34 -8.96
N TYR A 263 9.76 7.18 -8.15
CA TYR A 263 10.53 8.31 -7.63
C TYR A 263 11.15 9.09 -8.79
N LEU A 264 10.93 10.41 -8.82
CA LEU A 264 11.48 11.29 -9.84
C LEU A 264 12.72 12.02 -9.32
N TYR A 265 12.57 12.77 -8.24
CA TYR A 265 13.62 13.57 -7.60
C TYR A 265 13.16 14.14 -6.25
N SER A 266 14.11 14.60 -5.43
CA SER A 266 13.85 15.30 -4.18
C SER A 266 13.75 16.82 -4.39
N LEU A 267 12.72 17.44 -3.81
CA LEU A 267 12.61 18.90 -3.71
C LEU A 267 13.53 19.45 -2.62
N GLN A 268 13.59 18.75 -1.48
CA GLN A 268 14.45 19.16 -0.38
C GLN A 268 14.81 17.97 0.51
N ARG A 269 16.04 17.97 1.01
CA ARG A 269 16.56 16.96 1.94
C ARG A 269 16.77 17.58 3.32
N ASN A 270 16.58 16.78 4.37
CA ASN A 270 16.86 17.17 5.75
C ASN A 270 16.25 18.54 6.09
N TYR A 271 15.00 18.75 5.70
CA TYR A 271 14.27 19.99 5.94
C TYR A 271 13.71 19.98 7.36
N PRO A 272 13.85 21.06 8.16
CA PRO A 272 13.24 21.12 9.49
C PRO A 272 11.73 20.85 9.43
N ASN A 273 11.23 19.96 10.29
CA ASN A 273 9.82 19.58 10.32
C ASN A 273 8.95 20.69 10.92
N THR A 274 8.65 21.71 10.13
CA THR A 274 7.88 22.89 10.53
C THR A 274 6.39 22.79 10.17
N GLY A 275 5.98 21.75 9.43
CA GLY A 275 4.61 21.59 8.96
C GLY A 275 4.26 22.38 7.69
N GLN A 276 5.22 23.06 7.07
CA GLN A 276 5.00 23.83 5.85
C GLN A 276 6.24 23.81 4.95
N PHE A 277 6.02 23.78 3.63
CA PHE A 277 7.09 23.93 2.65
C PHE A 277 6.61 24.73 1.45
N SER A 278 7.45 25.66 0.99
CA SER A 278 7.21 26.48 -0.20
C SER A 278 8.38 26.37 -1.16
N PHE A 279 8.09 26.19 -2.44
CA PHE A 279 9.12 26.17 -3.50
C PHE A 279 8.60 26.84 -4.76
N LEU A 280 9.53 27.25 -5.62
CA LEU A 280 9.23 27.75 -6.95
C LEU A 280 9.45 26.62 -7.97
N PRO A 281 8.40 26.13 -8.65
CA PRO A 281 8.55 25.11 -9.69
C PRO A 281 9.50 25.53 -10.82
N VAL A 282 10.46 24.66 -11.17
CA VAL A 282 11.42 24.86 -12.27
C VAL A 282 11.16 23.83 -13.37
N PRO A 283 10.79 24.24 -14.60
CA PRO A 283 10.46 23.30 -15.67
C PRO A 283 11.60 22.33 -16.00
N SER A 284 11.27 21.08 -16.36
CA SER A 284 12.27 20.12 -16.84
C SER A 284 11.84 19.33 -18.05
N ALA A 285 12.73 19.32 -19.04
CA ALA A 285 12.59 18.48 -20.23
C ALA A 285 12.70 16.98 -19.89
N ARG A 286 13.38 16.60 -18.79
CA ARG A 286 13.60 15.20 -18.40
C ARG A 286 12.34 14.55 -17.83
N PHE A 287 11.51 15.32 -17.13
CA PHE A 287 10.31 14.81 -16.45
C PHE A 287 8.99 15.30 -17.06
N GLY A 288 9.04 15.98 -18.22
CA GLY A 288 7.85 16.52 -18.89
C GLY A 288 6.84 15.47 -19.38
N GLY A 289 7.22 14.19 -19.44
CA GLY A 289 6.32 13.09 -19.79
C GLY A 289 5.43 12.58 -18.65
N TRP A 290 5.62 13.07 -17.42
CA TRP A 290 4.80 12.69 -16.26
C TRP A 290 3.66 13.70 -16.11
N GLU A 291 2.43 13.23 -16.30
CA GLU A 291 1.22 14.05 -16.19
C GLU A 291 0.58 13.97 -14.80
N MET A 292 0.78 12.84 -14.12
CA MET A 292 0.29 12.59 -12.77
C MET A 292 1.47 12.33 -11.85
N GLY A 293 1.35 12.81 -10.62
CA GLY A 293 2.39 12.64 -9.63
C GLY A 293 1.93 13.17 -8.30
N ALA A 294 2.80 13.05 -7.31
CA ALA A 294 2.48 13.45 -5.96
C ALA A 294 3.73 13.72 -5.12
N LEU A 295 3.54 14.44 -4.01
CA LEU A 295 4.62 14.84 -3.10
C LEU A 295 4.70 13.94 -1.88
N ARG A 296 5.82 13.25 -1.66
CA ARG A 296 6.03 12.44 -0.45
C ARG A 296 6.78 13.28 0.58
N ILE A 297 6.36 13.17 1.84
CA ILE A 297 7.05 13.78 2.98
C ILE A 297 7.47 12.64 3.91
N SER A 298 8.75 12.26 3.89
CA SER A 298 9.26 11.15 4.71
C SER A 298 10.14 11.64 5.85
N ALA A 299 10.35 10.78 6.85
CA ALA A 299 11.21 11.11 7.99
C ALA A 299 12.70 10.96 7.62
N ASN A 300 13.59 11.62 8.36
CA ASN A 300 15.06 11.64 8.09
C ASN A 300 15.80 10.29 8.25
N GLY A 301 15.08 9.17 8.33
CA GLY A 301 15.62 7.81 8.38
C GLY A 301 15.31 6.97 7.14
N SER A 302 14.50 7.48 6.21
CA SER A 302 14.18 6.82 4.95
C SER A 302 15.25 7.10 3.90
N SER A 303 15.72 6.07 3.20
CA SER A 303 16.54 6.33 2.01
C SER A 303 15.65 6.78 0.84
N GLU A 304 16.17 7.71 0.03
CA GLU A 304 15.37 8.33 -1.03
C GLU A 304 14.81 7.31 -2.00
N GLY A 305 13.56 7.51 -2.41
CA GLY A 305 12.93 6.69 -3.43
C GLY A 305 12.64 5.24 -3.01
N GLN A 306 12.84 4.87 -1.74
CA GLN A 306 12.35 3.60 -1.23
C GLN A 306 10.86 3.71 -0.87
N PRO A 307 10.01 2.77 -1.33
CA PRO A 307 8.58 2.73 -0.98
C PRO A 307 8.36 2.74 0.53
#